data_AF-A0A0T5P890-F1
#
_entry.id   AF-A0A0T5P890-F1
#
_cell.length_a   1.000
_cell.length_b   1.000
_cell.length_c   1.000
_cell.angle_alpha   90.00
_cell.angle_beta   90.00
_cell.angle_gamma   90.00
#
_symmetry.space_group_name_H-M   'P 1'
#
loop_
_entity.id
_entity.type
_entity.pdbx_description
1 polymer ?
#
loop_
_entity_poly.entity_id
_entity_poly.type
_entity_poly.pdbx_seq_one_letter_code
_entity_poly.pdbx_strand_id
1 'polypeptide(L)' 'MSITEHLKSEIEATAASLDIAPSTVGERAGQGGQFYKRLCDGKRVWPETAEAVLARLADMKAKAGDAA' A
#
# COMPACT_ATOMS: atom_id res chain seq x y z
N MET A 1 14.06 9.60 2.08
CA MET A 1 12.82 8.84 2.36
C MET A 1 13.20 7.40 2.63
N SER A 2 12.76 6.85 3.76
CA SER A 2 12.84 5.42 4.04
C SER A 2 11.85 4.64 3.17
N ILE A 3 12.11 3.34 2.94
CA ILE A 3 11.17 2.41 2.27
C ILE A 3 9.78 2.48 2.90
N THR A 4 9.73 2.62 4.23
CA THR A 4 8.50 2.69 5.02
C THR A 4 7.67 3.94 4.67
N GLU A 5 8.32 5.10 4.59
CA GLU A 5 7.66 6.36 4.22
C GLU A 5 7.17 6.34 2.77
N HIS A 6 7.98 5.78 1.86
CA HIS A 6 7.60 5.65 0.46
C HIS A 6 6.36 4.75 0.29
N LEU A 7 6.35 3.58 0.93
CA LEU A 7 5.20 2.67 0.94
C LEU A 7 3.96 3.33 1.52
N LYS A 8 4.10 4.06 2.63
CA LYS A 8 2.97 4.77 3.24
C LYS A 8 2.37 5.77 2.26
N SER A 9 3.20 6.59 1.60
CA SER A 9 2.75 7.54 0.60
C SER A 9 2.01 6.87 -0.56
N GLU A 10 2.55 5.76 -1.09
CA GLU A 10 1.91 5.03 -2.19
C GLU A 10 0.58 4.39 -1.79
N ILE A 11 0.47 3.87 -0.57
CA ILE A 11 -0.79 3.35 -0.03
C ILE A 11 -1.83 4.46 0.08
N GLU A 12 -1.47 5.61 0.65
CA GLU A 12 -2.38 6.75 0.78
C GLU A 12 -2.83 7.29 -0.57
N ALA A 13 -1.92 7.40 -1.55
CA ALA A 13 -2.26 7.81 -2.91
C ALA A 13 -3.20 6.81 -3.60
N THR A 14 -2.93 5.52 -3.47
CA THR A 14 -3.80 4.46 -4.03
C THR A 14 -5.18 4.47 -3.36
N ALA A 15 -5.22 4.66 -2.04
CA ALA A 15 -6.45 4.76 -1.29
C ALA A 15 -7.32 5.94 -1.74
N ALA A 16 -6.70 7.10 -1.96
CA ALA A 16 -7.37 8.28 -2.51
C ALA A 16 -7.90 8.04 -3.93
N SER A 17 -7.14 7.38 -4.80
CA SER A 17 -7.58 7.04 -6.16
C SER A 17 -8.74 6.03 -6.19
N LEU A 18 -8.80 5.14 -5.21
CA LEU A 18 -9.82 4.10 -5.10
C LEU A 18 -11.03 4.52 -4.25
N ASP A 19 -11.01 5.73 -3.67
CA ASP A 19 -12.00 6.23 -2.71
C ASP A 19 -12.25 5.27 -1.53
N ILE A 20 -11.19 4.65 -1.00
CA ILE A 20 -11.25 3.73 0.15
C ILE A 20 -10.21 4.11 1.21
N ALA A 21 -10.35 3.54 2.40
CA ALA A 21 -9.42 3.82 3.50
C ALA A 21 -8.00 3.25 3.23
N PRO A 22 -6.91 3.97 3.59
CA PRO A 22 -5.54 3.47 3.51
C PRO A 22 -5.30 2.18 4.30
N SER A 23 -6.02 1.99 5.40
CA SER A 23 -6.02 0.75 6.17
C SER A 23 -6.53 -0.44 5.35
N THR A 24 -7.59 -0.24 4.57
CA THR A 24 -8.15 -1.26 3.66
C THR A 24 -7.18 -1.56 2.52
N VAL A 25 -6.56 -0.54 1.92
CA VAL A 25 -5.53 -0.74 0.90
C VAL A 25 -4.33 -1.50 1.49
N GLY A 26 -3.85 -1.10 2.67
CA GLY A 26 -2.74 -1.78 3.34
C GLY A 26 -3.06 -3.22 3.73
N GLU A 27 -4.31 -3.53 4.07
CA GLU A 27 -4.76 -4.91 4.32
C GLU A 27 -4.82 -5.75 3.04
N ARG A 28 -5.26 -5.16 1.92
CA ARG A 28 -5.34 -5.81 0.60
C ARG A 28 -3.99 -5.97 -0.08
N ALA A 29 -3.10 -4.98 0.08
CA ALA A 29 -1.79 -4.94 -0.57
C ALA A 29 -0.72 -5.66 0.27
N GLY A 30 -0.85 -5.67 1.60
CA GLY A 30 -0.01 -6.47 2.50
C GLY A 30 -0.51 -7.91 2.64
N GLN A 31 0.25 -8.77 3.34
CA GLN A 31 -0.14 -10.14 3.70
C GLN A 31 -1.20 -10.19 4.83
N GLY A 32 -2.16 -9.27 4.83
CA GLY A 32 -3.11 -9.07 5.93
C GLY A 32 -2.47 -8.50 7.21
N GLY A 33 -3.31 -8.19 8.19
CA GLY A 33 -2.89 -7.88 9.57
C GLY A 33 -2.15 -6.56 9.75
N GLN A 34 -2.90 -5.47 9.99
CA GLN A 34 -2.39 -4.18 10.50
C GLN A 34 -1.14 -3.62 9.79
N PHE A 35 -0.90 -3.99 8.53
CA PHE A 35 0.31 -3.63 7.79
C PHE A 35 0.49 -2.11 7.72
N TYR A 36 -0.59 -1.39 7.39
CA TYR A 36 -0.61 0.07 7.41
C TYR A 36 -0.29 0.68 8.78
N LYS A 37 -0.77 0.07 9.87
CA LYS A 37 -0.46 0.51 11.24
C LYS A 37 1.03 0.31 11.55
N ARG A 38 1.62 -0.82 11.14
CA ARG A 38 3.07 -1.09 11.30
C ARG A 38 3.92 -0.08 10.54
N LEU A 39 3.50 0.33 9.34
CA LEU A 39 4.14 1.41 8.59
C LEU A 39 4.07 2.74 9.35
N CYS A 40 2.91 3.08 9.90
CA CYS A 40 2.71 4.29 10.72
C CYS A 40 3.55 4.27 12.01
N ASP A 41 3.71 3.11 12.63
CA ASP A 41 4.57 2.90 13.81
C ASP A 41 6.08 2.89 13.45
N GLY A 42 6.44 3.14 12.20
CA GLY A 42 7.83 3.17 11.73
C GLY A 42 8.54 1.81 11.79
N LYS A 43 7.79 0.71 11.77
CA LYS A 43 8.37 -0.63 11.78
C LYS A 43 9.14 -0.89 10.49
N ARG A 44 10.27 -1.59 10.62
CA ARG A 44 11.07 -2.00 9.47
C ARG A 44 10.26 -2.91 8.55
N VAL A 45 10.33 -2.61 7.26
CA VAL A 45 9.80 -3.45 6.18
C VAL A 45 10.98 -4.04 5.42
N TRP A 46 10.87 -5.32 5.07
CA TRP A 46 11.87 -5.99 4.27
C TRP A 46 11.74 -5.59 2.79
N PRO A 47 12.85 -5.49 2.05
CA PRO A 47 12.81 -5.08 0.64
C PRO A 47 11.85 -5.94 -0.20
N GLU A 48 11.87 -7.26 -0.06
CA GLU A 48 10.98 -8.15 -0.81
C GLU A 48 9.49 -7.92 -0.48
N THR A 49 9.19 -7.54 0.76
CA THR A 49 7.82 -7.19 1.16
C THR A 49 7.40 -5.87 0.54
N ALA A 50 8.31 -4.89 0.48
CA ALA A 50 8.04 -3.60 -0.14
C ALA A 50 7.74 -3.77 -1.63
N GLU A 51 8.53 -4.56 -2.34
CA GLU A 51 8.34 -4.87 -3.76
C GLU A 51 6.99 -5.56 -4.02
N ALA A 52 6.64 -6.56 -3.20
CA ALA A 52 5.35 -7.26 -3.32
C ALA A 52 4.14 -6.33 -3.10
N VAL A 53 4.24 -5.43 -2.12
CA VAL A 53 3.18 -4.43 -1.83
C VAL A 53 3.05 -3.44 -2.98
N LEU A 54 4.16 -2.88 -3.47
CA LEU A 54 4.16 -1.95 -4.59
C LEU A 54 3.57 -2.59 -5.86
N ALA A 55 3.91 -3.84 -6.16
CA ALA A 55 3.33 -4.58 -7.27
C ALA A 55 1.81 -4.77 -7.11
N ARG A 56 1.33 -5.05 -5.89
CA ARG A 56 -0.12 -5.11 -5.59
C ARG A 56 -0.80 -3.77 -5.78
N LEU A 57 -0.20 -2.67 -5.32
CA LEU A 57 -0.75 -1.32 -5.49
C LEU A 57 -0.87 -0.95 -6.97
N ALA A 58 0.15 -1.29 -7.77
CA ALA A 58 0.11 -1.08 -9.22
C ALA A 58 -1.02 -1.87 -9.89
N ASP A 59 -1.22 -3.15 -9.54
CA ASP A 59 -2.33 -3.98 -10.03
C ASP A 59 -3.70 -3.39 -9.64
N MET A 60 -3.84 -2.88 -8.42
CA MET A 60 -5.07 -2.22 -7.97
C MET A 60 -5.36 -0.93 -8.74
N LYS A 61 -4.34 -0.08 -8.94
CA LYS A 61 -4.48 1.15 -9.74
C LYS A 61 -4.85 0.82 -11.19
N ALA A 62 -4.23 -0.19 -11.78
CA ALA A 62 -4.54 -0.64 -13.14
C ALA A 62 -6.00 -1.10 -13.27
N LYS A 63 -6.48 -1.93 -12.34
CA LYS A 63 -7.88 -2.40 -12.32
C LYS A 63 -8.90 -1.29 -12.11
N ALA A 64 -8.55 -0.24 -11.38
CA ALA A 64 -9.43 0.91 -11.20
C ALA A 64 -9.46 1.84 -12.41
N GLY A 65 -8.35 1.91 -13.17
CA GLY A 65 -8.26 2.68 -14.42
C GLY A 65 -8.90 1.99 -15.62
N ASP A 66 -8.97 0.66 -15.65
CA ASP A 66 -9.59 -0.12 -16.74
C ASP A 66 -11.14 -0.09 -16.72
N ALA A 67 -11.73 0.59 -15.72
CA ALA A 67 -13.17 0.80 -15.62
C ALA A 67 -13.66 2.13 -16.26
N ALA A 68 -12.79 2.83 -17.01
CA ALA A 68 -13.07 4.10 -17.68
C ALA A 68 -13.39 3.93 -19.17
#